data_AF-A0A2U8QV79-F1
#
_entry.id   AF-A0A2U8QV79-F1
#
_cell.length_a   1.000
_cell.length_b   1.000
_cell.length_c   1.000
_cell.angle_alpha   90.00
_cell.angle_beta   90.00
_cell.angle_gamma   90.00
#
_symmetry.space_group_name_H-M   'P 1'
#
loop_
_entity.id
_entity.type
_entity.pdbx_description
1 polymer ?
#
loop_
_entity_poly.entity_id
_entity_poly.type
_entity_poly.pdbx_seq_one_letter_code
_entity_poly.pdbx_strand_id
1 'polypeptide(L)'
;MLLLKNIKNTSLFLVILAIVWVVFRFFLDFDGLYGQDSYEYLRYTKALNLYFRTGTFPGDYFWPLYYPIAGAVLSFVLKPAIALQMVSFISYLIVILYSFKIIKLIYPQNQNARIFCMLFLGYLLICFG
;
A
#
# COMPACT_ATOMS: atom_id res chain seq x y z
N MET A 1 -27.32 5.56 20.40
CA MET A 1 -26.40 6.66 20.79
C MET A 1 -24.92 6.27 20.76
N LEU A 2 -24.53 5.08 21.27
CA LEU A 2 -23.14 4.56 21.22
C LEU A 2 -22.58 4.37 19.80
N LEU A 3 -23.39 3.86 18.86
CA LEU A 3 -22.98 3.66 17.46
C LEU A 3 -22.61 4.96 16.73
N LEU A 4 -23.42 6.02 16.88
CA LEU A 4 -23.17 7.33 16.27
C LEU A 4 -21.94 8.02 16.86
N LYS A 5 -21.70 7.87 18.18
CA LYS A 5 -20.50 8.38 18.84
C LYS A 5 -19.23 7.68 18.34
N ASN A 6 -19.32 6.37 18.08
CA ASN A 6 -18.21 5.59 17.54
C ASN A 6 -17.87 6.00 16.09
N ILE A 7 -18.88 6.20 15.23
CA ILE A 7 -18.70 6.65 13.84
C ILE A 7 -18.06 8.05 13.77
N LYS A 8 -18.46 8.98 14.66
CA LYS A 8 -17.88 10.34 14.71
C LYS A 8 -16.42 10.33 15.16
N ASN A 9 -16.05 9.46 16.10
CA ASN A 9 -14.66 9.29 16.52
C ASN A 9 -13.82 8.60 15.43
N THR A 10 -14.41 7.66 14.68
CA THR A 10 -13.68 6.99 13.60
C THR A 10 -13.45 7.89 12.39
N SER A 11 -14.43 8.71 12.00
CA SER A 11 -14.24 9.71 10.94
C SER A 11 -13.19 10.74 11.32
N LEU A 12 -13.20 11.21 12.56
CA LEU A 12 -12.14 12.08 13.09
C LEU A 12 -10.76 11.42 13.02
N PHE A 13 -10.65 10.14 13.36
CA PHE A 13 -9.40 9.38 13.27
C PHE A 13 -8.87 9.30 11.82
N LEU A 14 -9.74 8.98 10.85
CA LEU A 14 -9.34 8.96 9.44
C LEU A 14 -8.90 10.33 8.92
N VAL A 15 -9.56 11.41 9.37
CA VAL A 15 -9.16 12.79 9.05
C VAL A 15 -7.80 13.12 9.64
N ILE A 16 -7.53 12.74 10.89
CA ILE A 16 -6.21 12.94 11.51
C ILE A 16 -5.13 12.21 10.72
N LEU A 17 -5.38 10.97 10.29
CA LEU A 17 -4.43 10.21 9.49
C LEU A 17 -4.18 10.82 8.11
N ALA A 18 -5.23 11.35 7.46
CA ALA A 18 -5.08 12.08 6.21
C ALA A 18 -4.27 13.37 6.39
N ILE A 19 -4.43 14.07 7.51
CA ILE A 19 -3.62 15.26 7.84
C ILE A 19 -2.16 14.86 8.05
N VAL A 20 -1.91 13.83 8.87
CA VAL A 20 -0.55 13.29 9.09
C VAL A 20 0.11 12.94 7.76
N TRP A 21 -0.62 12.26 6.88
CA TRP A 21 -0.17 11.94 5.53
C TRP A 21 0.24 13.18 4.71
N VAL A 22 -0.60 14.21 4.64
CA VAL A 22 -0.27 15.49 3.97
C VAL A 22 1.00 16.09 4.55
N VAL A 23 1.17 16.05 5.88
CA VAL A 23 2.39 16.56 6.52
C VAL A 23 3.63 15.80 6.06
N PHE A 24 3.63 14.47 6.11
CA PHE A 24 4.78 13.67 5.69
C PHE A 24 5.11 13.87 4.21
N ARG A 25 4.09 13.94 3.34
CA ARG A 25 4.30 14.08 1.90
C ARG A 25 4.86 15.43 1.48
N PHE A 26 4.27 16.51 2.01
CA PHE A 26 4.54 17.86 1.52
C PHE A 26 5.54 18.64 2.38
N PHE A 27 5.74 18.26 3.64
CA PHE A 27 6.64 18.98 4.55
C PHE A 27 7.92 18.20 4.87
N LEU A 28 7.93 16.87 4.67
CA LEU A 28 9.11 16.03 4.92
C LEU A 28 9.69 15.43 3.63
N ASP A 29 9.20 15.86 2.46
CA ASP A 29 9.60 15.36 1.12
C ASP A 29 9.65 13.83 1.02
N PHE A 30 8.74 13.15 1.73
CA PHE A 30 8.70 11.69 1.72
C PHE A 30 8.23 11.18 0.36
N ASP A 31 9.11 10.46 -0.35
CA ASP A 31 8.86 9.97 -1.70
C ASP A 31 8.05 8.65 -1.73
N GLY A 32 7.78 8.07 -0.56
CA GLY A 32 7.06 6.80 -0.41
C GLY A 32 7.94 5.56 -0.52
N LEU A 33 9.27 5.72 -0.51
CA LEU A 33 10.23 4.62 -0.46
C LEU A 33 10.93 4.62 0.89
N TYR A 34 10.82 3.52 1.63
CA TYR A 34 11.41 3.43 2.97
C TYR A 34 12.52 2.38 3.01
N GLY A 35 13.73 2.81 3.36
CA GLY A 35 14.89 1.94 3.54
C GLY A 35 15.50 1.40 2.24
N GLN A 36 16.64 0.72 2.38
CA GLN A 36 17.45 0.22 1.26
C GLN A 36 16.70 -0.75 0.35
N ASP A 37 15.88 -1.63 0.92
CA ASP A 37 15.17 -2.66 0.15
C ASP A 37 14.16 -2.05 -0.84
N SER A 38 13.44 -1.01 -0.42
CA SER A 38 12.48 -0.31 -1.30
C SER A 38 13.16 0.29 -2.53
N TYR A 39 14.36 0.85 -2.36
CA TYR A 39 15.17 1.36 -3.48
C TYR A 39 15.70 0.24 -4.37
N GLU A 40 16.03 -0.91 -3.80
CA GLU A 40 16.48 -2.07 -4.57
C GLU A 40 15.35 -2.69 -5.39
N TYR A 41 14.13 -2.78 -4.85
CA TYR A 41 12.93 -3.11 -5.62
C TYR A 41 12.69 -2.11 -6.75
N LEU A 42 12.87 -0.81 -6.51
CA LEU A 42 12.72 0.21 -7.54
C LEU A 42 13.79 0.08 -8.64
N ARG A 43 15.06 -0.11 -8.26
CA ARG A 43 16.17 -0.31 -9.21
C ARG A 43 15.88 -1.49 -10.11
N TYR A 44 15.53 -2.63 -9.52
CA TYR A 44 15.27 -3.84 -10.29
C TYR A 44 14.00 -3.76 -11.14
N THR A 45 12.96 -3.08 -10.64
CA THR A 45 11.75 -2.78 -11.43
C THR A 45 12.07 -1.97 -12.69
N LYS A 46 12.95 -0.97 -12.58
CA LYS A 46 13.42 -0.20 -13.75
C LYS A 46 14.20 -1.08 -14.73
N ALA A 47 15.07 -1.95 -14.21
CA ALA A 47 15.83 -2.89 -15.03
C ALA A 47 14.92 -3.90 -15.77
N LEU A 48 13.90 -4.43 -15.08
CA LEU A 48 12.89 -5.29 -15.69
C LEU A 48 12.05 -4.56 -16.75
N ASN A 49 11.64 -3.32 -16.50
CA ASN A 49 10.91 -2.55 -17.50
C ASN A 49 11.76 -2.29 -18.76
N LEU A 50 13.06 -2.01 -18.58
CA LEU A 50 14.01 -1.92 -19.69
C LEU A 50 14.13 -3.25 -20.43
N TYR A 51 14.32 -4.36 -19.71
CA TYR A 51 14.36 -5.70 -20.27
C TYR A 51 13.12 -6.00 -21.12
N PHE A 52 11.91 -5.68 -20.64
CA PHE A 52 10.69 -5.90 -21.40
C PHE A 52 10.59 -5.05 -22.68
N ARG A 53 11.29 -3.91 -22.76
CA ARG A 53 11.30 -3.02 -23.93
C ARG A 53 12.42 -3.33 -24.92
N THR A 54 13.59 -3.75 -24.44
CA THR A 54 14.82 -3.84 -25.25
C THR A 54 15.46 -5.22 -25.25
N GLY A 55 15.05 -6.12 -24.36
CA GLY A 55 15.71 -7.41 -24.14
C GLY A 55 17.01 -7.33 -23.34
N THR A 56 17.41 -6.14 -22.87
CA THR A 56 18.65 -5.96 -22.08
C THR A 56 18.54 -6.64 -20.73
N PHE A 57 19.40 -7.62 -20.45
CA PHE A 57 19.36 -8.42 -19.22
C PHE A 57 19.31 -7.52 -17.95
N PRO A 58 18.35 -7.75 -17.03
CA PRO A 58 18.14 -6.86 -15.87
C PRO A 58 19.22 -7.00 -14.78
N GLY A 59 20.14 -7.95 -14.93
CA GLY A 59 21.16 -8.29 -13.94
C GLY A 59 20.64 -9.25 -12.87
N ASP A 60 21.54 -9.63 -11.97
CA ASP A 60 21.22 -10.52 -10.85
C ASP A 60 20.36 -9.81 -9.80
N TYR A 61 19.54 -10.62 -9.12
CA TYR A 61 18.64 -10.14 -8.08
C TYR A 61 18.44 -11.20 -7.01
N PHE A 62 18.55 -10.77 -5.76
CA PHE A 62 18.49 -11.66 -4.60
C PHE A 62 17.07 -11.80 -4.02
N TRP A 63 16.24 -10.76 -4.13
CA TRP A 63 14.93 -10.70 -3.48
C TRP A 63 13.81 -11.38 -4.30
N PRO A 64 12.63 -11.63 -3.70
CA PRO A 64 11.48 -12.19 -4.42
C PRO A 64 11.06 -11.35 -5.63
N LEU A 65 10.83 -12.02 -6.75
CA LEU A 65 10.63 -11.38 -8.05
C LEU A 65 9.22 -10.84 -8.30
N TYR A 66 8.19 -11.37 -7.64
CA TYR A 66 6.80 -11.05 -7.99
C TYR A 66 6.46 -9.56 -7.82
N TYR A 67 6.95 -8.94 -6.75
CA TYR A 67 6.73 -7.53 -6.48
C TYR A 67 7.36 -6.61 -7.55
N PRO A 68 8.67 -6.72 -7.86
CA PRO A 68 9.27 -5.90 -8.91
C PRO A 68 8.78 -6.24 -10.33
N ILE A 69 8.37 -7.49 -10.60
CA ILE A 69 7.74 -7.86 -11.88
C ILE A 69 6.38 -7.17 -12.03
N ALA A 70 5.51 -7.22 -11.02
CA ALA A 70 4.23 -6.53 -11.06
C ALA A 70 4.41 -5.02 -11.23
N GLY A 71 5.38 -4.43 -10.51
CA GLY A 71 5.78 -3.05 -10.69
C GLY A 71 6.25 -2.75 -12.12
N ALA A 72 7.05 -3.63 -12.73
CA ALA A 72 7.61 -3.42 -14.05
C ALA A 72 6.55 -3.48 -15.16
N VAL A 73 5.53 -4.35 -14.99
CA VAL A 73 4.35 -4.39 -15.87
C VAL A 73 3.52 -3.12 -15.74
N LEU A 74 3.22 -2.67 -14.51
CA LEU A 74 2.50 -1.40 -14.32
C LEU A 74 3.31 -0.18 -14.82
N SER A 75 4.63 -0.30 -14.85
CA SER A 75 5.55 0.75 -15.34
C SER A 75 5.47 1.00 -16.86
N PHE A 76 4.68 0.23 -17.60
CA PHE A 76 4.33 0.59 -18.97
C PHE A 76 3.44 1.84 -19.06
N VAL A 77 2.65 2.10 -18.01
CA VAL A 77 1.69 3.22 -17.95
C VAL A 77 2.06 4.24 -16.86
N LEU A 78 2.68 3.77 -15.77
CA LEU A 78 3.01 4.60 -14.60
C LEU A 78 4.53 4.77 -14.43
N LYS A 79 4.95 5.78 -13.65
CA LYS A 79 6.35 5.86 -13.21
C LYS A 79 6.67 4.67 -12.29
N PRO A 80 7.86 4.05 -12.34
CA PRO A 80 8.18 2.84 -11.57
C PRO A 80 7.95 2.94 -10.05
N ALA A 81 8.27 4.08 -9.43
CA ALA A 81 8.00 4.30 -8.01
C ALA A 81 6.50 4.27 -7.70
N ILE A 82 5.69 4.96 -8.52
CA ILE A 82 4.23 4.98 -8.39
C ILE A 82 3.65 3.59 -8.67
N ALA A 83 4.18 2.87 -9.66
CA ALA A 83 3.77 1.52 -9.99
C ALA A 83 3.92 0.57 -8.79
N LEU A 84 5.07 0.58 -8.11
CA LEU A 84 5.31 -0.22 -6.91
C LEU A 84 4.39 0.17 -5.74
N GLN A 85 4.20 1.48 -5.53
CA GLN A 85 3.24 1.98 -4.53
C GLN A 85 1.81 1.49 -4.82
N MET A 86 1.39 1.47 -6.09
CA MET A 86 0.09 0.94 -6.50
C MET A 86 -0.05 -0.56 -6.27
N VAL A 87 1.00 -1.35 -6.56
CA VAL A 87 1.00 -2.80 -6.25
C VAL A 87 0.75 -3.03 -4.76
N SER A 88 1.48 -2.31 -3.92
CA SER A 88 1.36 -2.46 -2.47
C SER A 88 0.02 -1.93 -1.95
N PHE A 89 -0.47 -0.81 -2.47
CA PHE A 89 -1.79 -0.25 -2.13
C PHE A 89 -2.91 -1.26 -2.44
N ILE A 90 -2.92 -1.83 -3.65
CA ILE A 90 -3.90 -2.85 -4.06
C ILE A 90 -3.78 -4.10 -3.18
N SER A 91 -2.55 -4.57 -2.93
CA SER A 91 -2.31 -5.75 -2.10
C SER A 91 -2.87 -5.58 -0.69
N TYR A 92 -2.70 -4.39 -0.13
CA TYR A 92 -3.19 -4.06 1.20
C TYR A 92 -4.71 -3.88 1.24
N LEU A 93 -5.33 -3.31 0.20
CA LEU A 93 -6.80 -3.31 0.06
C LEU A 93 -7.35 -4.74 0.02
N ILE A 94 -6.70 -5.63 -0.73
CA ILE A 94 -7.06 -7.06 -0.79
C ILE A 94 -6.99 -7.67 0.62
N VAL A 95 -5.91 -7.41 1.37
CA VAL A 95 -5.77 -7.88 2.75
C VAL A 95 -6.92 -7.38 3.62
N ILE A 96 -7.26 -6.08 3.60
CA ILE A 96 -8.38 -5.54 4.37
C ILE A 96 -9.69 -6.27 4.04
N LEU A 97 -9.98 -6.46 2.76
CA LEU A 97 -11.22 -7.10 2.30
C LEU A 97 -11.30 -8.56 2.74
N TYR A 98 -10.22 -9.33 2.59
CA TYR A 98 -10.22 -10.73 3.00
C TYR A 98 -10.18 -10.90 4.51
N SER A 99 -9.44 -10.05 5.25
CA SER A 99 -9.50 -10.02 6.71
C SER A 99 -10.91 -9.74 7.21
N PHE A 100 -11.63 -8.79 6.60
CA PHE A 100 -13.03 -8.53 6.95
C PHE A 100 -13.90 -9.78 6.77
N LYS A 101 -13.78 -10.45 5.61
CA LYS A 101 -14.53 -11.66 5.28
C LYS A 101 -14.22 -12.79 6.26
N ILE A 102 -12.94 -13.01 6.57
CA ILE A 102 -12.48 -14.05 7.50
C ILE A 102 -13.03 -13.79 8.91
N ILE A 103 -12.92 -12.56 9.42
CA ILE A 103 -13.44 -12.22 10.76
C ILE A 103 -14.95 -12.43 10.82
N LYS A 104 -15.69 -12.03 9.77
CA LYS A 104 -17.14 -12.24 9.71
C LYS A 104 -17.55 -13.70 9.56
N LEU A 105 -16.71 -14.51 8.91
CA LEU A 105 -16.91 -15.94 8.79
C LEU A 105 -16.73 -16.64 10.15
N ILE A 106 -15.68 -16.29 10.90
CA ILE A 106 -15.34 -16.92 12.19
C ILE A 106 -16.18 -16.36 13.34
N TYR A 107 -16.50 -15.05 13.33
CA TYR A 107 -17.24 -14.37 14.38
C TYR A 107 -18.46 -13.59 13.83
N PRO A 108 -19.53 -14.28 13.37
CA PRO A 108 -20.66 -13.64 12.69
C PRO A 108 -21.35 -12.55 13.51
N GLN A 109 -21.50 -12.78 14.81
CA GLN A 109 -22.19 -11.89 15.75
C GLN A 109 -21.33 -10.69 16.20
N ASN A 110 -20.03 -10.70 15.95
CA ASN A 110 -19.14 -9.64 16.38
C ASN A 110 -19.23 -8.43 15.44
N GLN A 111 -19.55 -7.26 16.00
CA GLN A 111 -19.67 -6.00 15.24
C GLN A 111 -18.32 -5.27 15.06
N ASN A 112 -17.27 -5.70 15.77
CA ASN A 112 -15.98 -5.00 15.81
C ASN A 112 -15.10 -5.23 14.58
N ALA A 113 -15.47 -6.17 13.69
CA ALA A 113 -14.75 -6.42 12.43
C ALA A 113 -14.57 -5.14 11.59
N ARG A 114 -15.54 -4.23 11.63
CA ARG A 114 -15.46 -2.94 10.94
C ARG A 114 -14.36 -2.04 11.50
N ILE A 115 -14.19 -2.03 12.82
CA ILE A 115 -13.16 -1.21 13.50
C ILE A 115 -11.76 -1.67 13.08
N PHE A 116 -11.54 -2.99 13.06
CA PHE A 116 -10.28 -3.57 12.59
C PHE A 116 -9.94 -3.12 11.16
N CYS A 117 -10.88 -3.23 10.22
CA CYS A 117 -10.66 -2.81 8.84
C CYS A 117 -10.39 -1.31 8.70
N MET A 118 -11.03 -0.47 9.51
CA MET A 118 -10.82 0.97 9.50
C MET A 118 -9.45 1.36 10.06
N LEU A 119 -8.95 0.66 11.08
CA LEU A 119 -7.60 0.88 11.61
C LEU A 119 -6.53 0.52 10.55
N PHE A 120 -6.70 -0.61 9.87
CA PHE A 120 -5.81 -1.01 8.78
C PHE A 120 -5.89 -0.02 7.61
N LEU A 121 -7.09 0.39 7.18
CA LEU A 121 -7.25 1.42 6.15
C LEU A 121 -6.57 2.74 6.54
N GLY A 122 -6.59 3.07 7.83
CA GLY A 122 -5.86 4.21 8.35
C GLY A 122 -4.34 4.09 8.20
N TYR A 123 -3.77 2.93 8.54
CA TYR A 123 -2.34 2.66 8.37
C TYR A 123 -1.91 2.70 6.90
N LEU A 124 -2.73 2.15 5.99
CA LEU A 124 -2.54 2.24 4.54
C LEU A 124 -2.30 3.68 4.08
N LEU A 125 -3.14 4.61 4.55
CA LEU A 125 -3.07 6.00 4.13
C LEU A 125 -1.73 6.63 4.52
N ILE A 126 -1.16 6.31 5.68
CA ILE A 126 0.15 6.84 6.09
C ILE A 126 1.28 6.27 5.21
N CYS A 127 1.25 4.98 4.89
CA CYS A 127 2.37 4.33 4.20
C CYS A 127 2.43 4.60 2.69
N PHE A 128 1.32 4.98 2.06
CA PHE A 128 1.20 5.03 0.59
C PHE A 128 1.05 6.42 -0.02
N GLY A 129 1.54 7.47 0.64
CA GLY A 129 1.85 8.64 -0.17
C GLY A 129 2.61 9.72 0.53
#